data_AF-A0A946MBV3-F1
#
_entry.id   AF-A0A946MBV3-F1
#
_cell.length_a   1.000
_cell.length_b   1.000
_cell.length_c   1.000
_cell.angle_alpha   90.00
_cell.angle_beta   90.00
_cell.angle_gamma   90.00
#
_symmetry.space_group_name_H-M   'P 1'
#
loop_
_entity.id
_entity.type
_entity.pdbx_description
1 polymer ?
#
loop_
_entity_poly.entity_id
_entity_poly.type
_entity_poly.pdbx_seq_one_letter_code
_entity_poly.pdbx_strand_id
1 'polypeptide(L)' 'MAITTESSIPTRRRYLGIDVGGTGIKLGVVDDSGVALGHVQINTEHERGAADGVNRILVAARGIVDELNLS' A
#
# COMPACT_ATOMS: atom_id res chain seq x y z
N MET A 1 -39.46 -9.40 -21.09
CA MET A 1 -38.88 -9.71 -19.77
C MET A 1 -37.49 -9.10 -19.75
N ALA A 2 -37.34 -7.92 -19.16
CA ALA A 2 -36.07 -7.21 -19.11
C ALA A 2 -35.31 -7.67 -17.86
N ILE A 3 -34.12 -8.22 -18.06
CA ILE A 3 -33.21 -8.60 -16.97
C ILE A 3 -32.44 -7.32 -16.63
N THR A 4 -32.79 -6.66 -15.55
CA THR A 4 -32.01 -5.57 -14.99
C THR A 4 -30.75 -6.16 -14.36
N THR A 5 -29.64 -6.07 -15.07
CA THR A 5 -28.32 -6.36 -14.52
C THR A 5 -28.00 -5.28 -13.48
N GLU A 6 -27.96 -5.64 -12.20
CA GLU A 6 -27.42 -4.76 -11.17
C GLU A 6 -25.95 -4.46 -11.51
N SER A 7 -25.67 -3.19 -11.78
CA SER A 7 -24.30 -2.71 -11.97
C SER A 7 -23.61 -2.66 -10.62
N SER A 8 -22.97 -3.76 -10.22
CA SER A 8 -22.04 -3.72 -9.09
C SER A 8 -20.91 -2.74 -9.42
N ILE A 9 -20.71 -1.70 -8.61
CA ILE A 9 -19.53 -0.85 -8.71
C ILE A 9 -18.31 -1.78 -8.60
N PRO A 10 -17.42 -1.84 -9.60
CA PRO A 10 -16.26 -2.70 -9.52
C PRO A 10 -15.43 -2.29 -8.31
N THR A 11 -15.22 -3.21 -7.37
CA THR A 11 -14.23 -3.03 -6.32
C THR A 11 -12.86 -3.04 -6.98
N ARG A 12 -12.33 -1.85 -7.31
CA ARG A 12 -10.99 -1.73 -7.90
C ARG A 12 -9.98 -2.26 -6.90
N ARG A 13 -9.23 -3.28 -7.32
CA ARG A 13 -8.19 -3.87 -6.48
C ARG A 13 -7.04 -2.88 -6.38
N ARG A 14 -6.39 -2.88 -5.23
CA ARG A 14 -5.20 -2.08 -4.96
C ARG A 14 -4.17 -2.98 -4.31
N TYR A 15 -2.91 -2.75 -4.63
CA TYR A 15 -1.79 -3.54 -4.15
C TYR A 15 -0.79 -2.63 -3.45
N LEU A 16 -0.32 -3.05 -2.28
CA LEU A 16 0.77 -2.40 -1.56
C LEU A 16 2.04 -3.24 -1.76
N GLY A 17 3.05 -2.66 -2.41
CA GLY A 17 4.38 -3.24 -2.54
C GLY A 17 5.30 -2.74 -1.42
N ILE A 18 6.17 -3.62 -0.92
CA ILE A 18 7.19 -3.30 0.09
C ILE A 18 8.55 -3.81 -0.41
N ASP A 19 9.48 -2.89 -0.64
CA ASP A 19 10.86 -3.17 -1.06
C ASP A 19 11.82 -2.89 0.12
N VAL A 20 12.35 -3.95 0.72
CA VAL A 20 13.22 -3.88 1.89
C VAL A 20 14.68 -3.90 1.45
N GLY A 21 15.36 -2.75 1.55
CA GLY A 21 16.81 -2.63 1.37
C GLY A 21 17.58 -2.56 2.68
N GLY A 22 18.91 -2.43 2.60
CA GLY A 22 19.76 -2.25 3.79
C GLY A 22 19.74 -0.83 4.38
N THR A 23 19.42 0.18 3.56
CA THR A 23 19.41 1.60 3.96
C THR A 23 17.99 2.15 4.06
N GLY A 24 17.13 1.81 3.11
CA GLY A 24 15.75 2.28 3.08
C GLY A 24 14.76 1.17 2.74
N ILE A 25 13.54 1.35 3.23
CA ILE A 25 12.39 0.51 2.91
C ILE A 25 11.41 1.39 2.14
N LYS A 26 11.06 0.98 0.91
CA LYS A 26 10.11 1.71 0.07
C LYS A 26 8.76 1.02 0.10
N LEU A 27 7.70 1.82 0.17
CA LEU A 27 6.32 1.34 0.07
C LEU A 27 5.63 2.09 -1.07
N GLY A 28 4.82 1.38 -1.85
CA GLY A 28 4.06 1.97 -2.95
C GLY A 28 2.72 1.30 -3.15
N VAL A 29 1.69 2.09 -3.42
CA VAL A 29 0.35 1.61 -3.75
C VAL A 29 0.12 1.72 -5.24
N VAL A 30 -0.37 0.64 -5.87
CA VAL A 30 -0.78 0.63 -7.27
C VAL A 30 -2.23 0.15 -7.41
N ASP A 31 -2.93 0.60 -8.44
CA ASP A 31 -4.21 0.01 -8.83
C ASP A 31 -4.03 -1.26 -9.69
N ASP A 32 -5.15 -1.87 -10.10
CA ASP A 32 -5.17 -3.08 -10.92
C ASP A 32 -4.76 -2.89 -12.38
N SER A 33 -4.60 -1.64 -12.83
CA SER A 33 -3.98 -1.31 -14.11
C SER A 33 -2.46 -1.10 -14.01
N GLY A 34 -1.92 -1.16 -12.79
CA GLY A 34 -0.50 -0.91 -12.50
C GLY A 34 -0.15 0.57 -12.35
N VAL A 35 -1.14 1.47 -12.28
CA VAL A 35 -0.89 2.89 -12.04
C VAL A 35 -0.52 3.11 -10.59
N ALA A 36 0.62 3.76 -10.35
CA ALA A 36 1.05 4.16 -9.02
C ALA A 36 0.15 5.27 -8.47
N LEU A 37 -0.44 5.03 -7.31
CA LEU A 37 -1.32 5.97 -6.61
C LEU A 37 -0.56 6.81 -5.57
N GLY A 38 0.47 6.25 -4.95
CA GLY A 38 1.30 6.94 -3.95
C GLY A 38 2.47 6.07 -3.47
N HIS A 39 3.45 6.69 -2.84
CA HIS A 39 4.63 6.00 -2.30
C HIS A 39 5.25 6.75 -1.11
N VAL A 40 6.01 6.04 -0.28
CA VAL A 40 6.83 6.60 0.80
C VAL A 40 8.10 5.77 0.98
N GLN A 41 9.13 6.39 1.55
CA GLN A 41 10.35 5.70 1.97
C GLN A 41 10.64 6.00 3.43
N ILE A 42 11.00 4.95 4.17
CA ILE A 42 11.50 5.05 5.55
C ILE A 42 12.93 4.52 5.64
N ASN A 43 13.68 4.93 6.64
CA ASN A 43 14.99 4.34 6.93
C ASN A 43 14.84 2.89 7.39
N THR A 44 15.78 2.01 7.05
CA THR A 44 15.73 0.60 7.47
C THR A 44 16.01 0.46 8.95
N GLU A 45 17.00 1.19 9.48
CA GLU A 45 17.41 1.16 10.89
C GLU A 45 17.60 -0.29 11.39
N HIS A 46 18.46 -1.02 10.68
CA HIS A 46 18.68 -2.46 10.87
C HIS A 46 19.14 -2.80 12.30
N GLU A 47 19.79 -1.86 12.98
CA GLU A 47 20.25 -1.96 14.37
C GLU A 47 19.10 -2.11 15.36
N ARG A 48 17.88 -1.66 15.01
CA ARG A 48 16.68 -1.79 15.83
C ARG A 48 15.97 -3.15 15.67
N GLY A 49 16.45 -3.98 14.75
CA GLY A 49 15.95 -5.33 14.52
C GLY A 49 14.69 -5.40 13.64
N ALA A 50 14.43 -6.59 13.10
CA ALA A 50 13.38 -6.81 12.11
C ALA A 50 11.96 -6.54 12.62
N ALA A 51 11.67 -6.86 13.88
CA ALA A 51 10.34 -6.64 14.46
C ALA A 51 9.97 -5.14 14.51
N ASP A 52 10.93 -4.29 14.87
CA ASP A 52 10.78 -2.84 14.82
C ASP A 52 10.58 -2.33 13.38
N GLY A 53 11.34 -2.88 12.43
CA GLY A 53 11.16 -2.62 11.00
C GLY A 53 9.73 -2.89 10.51
N VAL A 54 9.17 -4.06 10.86
CA VAL A 54 7.78 -4.41 10.52
C VAL A 54 6.78 -3.44 11.14
N ASN A 55 6.98 -3.02 12.39
CA ASN A 55 6.10 -2.03 13.03
C ASN A 55 6.12 -0.68 12.30
N ARG A 56 7.29 -0.21 11.89
CA ARG A 56 7.42 1.03 11.11
C ARG A 56 6.82 0.92 9.71
N ILE A 57 6.97 -0.23 9.05
CA ILE A 57 6.29 -0.54 7.78
C ILE A 57 4.78 -0.43 7.96
N LEU A 58 4.20 -1.01 9.03
CA LEU A 58 2.76 -0.94 9.28
C LEU A 58 2.26 0.49 9.50
N VAL A 59 3.03 1.32 10.22
CA VAL A 59 2.71 2.74 10.41
C VAL A 59 2.76 3.50 9.08
N ALA A 60 3.81 3.30 8.29
CA ALA A 60 3.97 3.94 6.98
C ALA A 60 2.88 3.51 5.99
N ALA A 61 2.52 2.22 5.99
CA ALA A 61 1.46 1.66 5.14
C ALA A 61 0.10 2.28 5.46
N ARG A 62 -0.25 2.40 6.74
CA ARG A 62 -1.49 3.09 7.17
C ARG A 62 -1.48 4.55 6.74
N GLY A 63 -0.35 5.24 6.93
CA GLY A 63 -0.20 6.62 6.48
C GLY A 63 -0.52 6.83 5.00
N ILE A 64 0.03 5.99 4.11
CA ILE A 64 -0.27 6.07 2.67
C ILE A 64 -1.73 5.73 2.38
N VAL A 65 -2.29 4.71 3.04
CA VAL A 65 -3.71 4.33 2.85
C VAL A 65 -4.65 5.49 3.20
N ASP A 66 -4.38 6.17 4.32
CA ASP A 66 -5.18 7.31 4.77
C ASP A 66 -4.99 8.53 3.86
N GLU A 67 -3.75 8.85 3.45
CA GLU A 67 -3.45 9.94 2.51
C GLU A 67 -4.17 9.75 1.17
N LEU A 68 -4.25 8.50 0.71
CA LEU A 68 -4.91 8.14 -0.55
C LEU A 68 -6.43 7.91 -0.38
N ASN A 69 -7.00 8.08 0.81
CA ASN A 69 -8.42 7.84 1.12
C ASN A 69 -8.88 6.43 0.70
N LEU A 70 -8.10 5.43 1.06
CA LEU A 70 -8.33 4.02 0.70
C LEU A 70 -8.90 3.17 1.84
N SER A 71 -9.09 3.76 3.03
CA SER A 71 -9.65 3.16 4.24
C SER A 71 -11.18 3.29 4.36
#